data_AF-A0A0M4CVB1-F1
#
_entry.id   AF-A0A0M4CVB1-F1
#
_cell.length_a   1.000
_cell.length_b   1.000
_cell.length_c   1.000
_cell.angle_alpha   90.00
_cell.angle_beta   90.00
_cell.angle_gamma   90.00
#
_symmetry.space_group_name_H-M   'P 1'
#
loop_
_entity.id
_entity.type
_entity.pdbx_description
1 polymer ?
#
loop_
_entity_poly.entity_id
_entity_poly.type
_entity_poly.pdbx_seq_one_letter_code
_entity_poly.pdbx_strand_id
1 'polypeptide(L)'
;MAKLPLIFLAVPLVATGAPAAATEGGAGRQVLVSYSDLDLASADGRRKLTARVKRASHEVCGGRSTVRPNLSEILAYRECRAAAMRSAEPQLASLFSGQKLADGGPLHVAAN
;
A
#
# COMPACT_ATOMS: atom_id res chain seq x y z
N MET A 1 12.00 52.59 16.65
CA MET A 1 12.49 53.23 15.41
C MET A 1 14.00 53.07 15.35
N ALA A 2 14.49 52.02 14.69
CA ALA A 2 15.90 51.89 14.31
C ALA A 2 15.94 51.09 13.00
N LYS A 3 16.26 51.80 11.92
CA LYS A 3 16.50 51.28 10.57
C LYS A 3 18.01 51.11 10.43
N LEU A 4 18.50 49.91 10.15
CA LEU A 4 19.85 49.71 9.64
C LEU A 4 19.92 48.52 8.66
N PRO A 5 20.86 48.59 7.71
CA PRO A 5 20.61 48.36 6.30
C PRO A 5 20.88 46.93 5.82
N LEU A 6 20.17 46.64 4.73
CA LEU A 6 20.16 45.44 3.92
C LEU A 6 21.54 45.20 3.26
N ILE A 7 22.30 44.22 3.75
CA ILE A 7 23.50 43.71 3.08
C ILE A 7 23.10 42.47 2.28
N PHE A 8 23.06 42.61 0.96
CA PHE A 8 22.93 41.51 0.01
C PHE A 8 24.28 40.80 -0.11
N LEU A 9 24.38 39.59 0.44
CA LEU A 9 25.53 38.71 0.25
C LEU A 9 25.09 37.59 -0.71
N ALA A 10 25.52 37.69 -1.95
CA ALA A 10 25.28 36.69 -2.99
C ALA A 10 26.07 35.43 -2.67
N VAL A 11 25.36 34.36 -2.28
CA VAL A 11 25.95 33.03 -2.08
C VAL A 11 25.82 32.24 -3.39
N PRO A 12 26.92 31.68 -3.93
CA PRO A 12 26.87 30.93 -5.18
C PRO A 12 26.05 29.64 -5.01
N LEU A 13 25.05 29.46 -5.89
CA LEU A 13 24.34 28.20 -6.07
C LEU A 13 25.33 27.16 -6.61
N VAL A 14 25.83 26.30 -5.72
CA VAL A 14 26.50 25.07 -6.15
C VAL A 14 25.40 24.09 -6.52
N ALA A 15 25.13 23.97 -7.82
CA ALA A 15 24.26 22.95 -8.37
C ALA A 15 24.93 21.57 -8.19
N THR A 16 24.71 20.94 -7.05
CA THR A 16 25.01 19.51 -6.86
C THR A 16 23.99 18.72 -7.68
N GLY A 17 24.31 18.51 -8.95
CA GLY A 17 23.76 17.40 -9.72
C GLY A 17 24.20 16.11 -9.05
N ALA A 18 23.34 15.55 -8.22
CA ALA A 18 23.44 14.18 -7.72
C ALA A 18 22.19 13.42 -8.20
N PRO A 19 22.38 12.15 -8.59
CA PRO A 19 21.56 11.49 -9.59
C PRO A 19 20.14 11.26 -9.11
N ALA A 20 19.23 11.18 -10.09
CA ALA A 20 17.97 10.47 -9.96
C ALA A 20 18.26 9.01 -9.55
N ALA A 21 18.42 8.78 -8.26
CA ALA A 21 18.24 7.47 -7.67
C ALA A 21 16.74 7.33 -7.41
N ALA A 22 16.03 6.80 -8.41
CA ALA A 22 14.80 6.08 -8.14
C ALA A 22 15.16 4.93 -7.20
N THR A 23 15.10 5.21 -5.90
CA THR A 23 15.08 4.18 -4.87
C THR A 23 13.68 3.56 -4.87
N GLU A 24 13.36 2.83 -5.93
CA GLU A 24 12.39 1.72 -5.86
C GLU A 24 13.05 0.55 -5.10
N GLY A 25 13.59 0.86 -3.92
CA GLY A 25 14.24 -0.06 -3.01
C GLY A 25 13.51 -0.02 -1.68
N GLY A 26 12.59 -0.95 -1.49
CA GLY A 26 12.17 -1.37 -0.14
C GLY A 26 10.89 -0.77 0.44
N ALA A 27 10.16 0.09 -0.26
CA ALA A 27 8.76 0.33 0.09
C ALA A 27 7.90 -0.67 -0.68
N GLY A 28 7.69 -1.87 -0.12
CA GLY A 28 6.83 -2.89 -0.72
C GLY A 28 5.53 -2.28 -1.21
N ARG A 29 5.08 -2.65 -2.42
CA ARG A 29 3.89 -2.07 -3.04
C ARG A 29 2.71 -2.26 -2.09
N GLN A 30 2.08 -1.17 -1.67
CA GLN A 30 0.93 -1.20 -0.76
C GLN A 30 -0.32 -0.74 -1.51
N VAL A 31 -1.43 -1.40 -1.24
CA VAL A 31 -2.75 -1.00 -1.75
C VAL A 31 -3.69 -0.78 -0.57
N LEU A 32 -4.39 0.36 -0.62
CA LEU A 32 -5.42 0.72 0.34
C LEU A 32 -6.77 0.19 -0.16
N VAL A 33 -7.43 -0.63 0.65
CA VAL A 33 -8.76 -1.17 0.37
C VAL A 33 -9.79 -0.40 1.17
N SER A 34 -10.63 0.37 0.47
CA SER A 34 -11.80 1.00 1.09
C SER A 34 -12.93 -0.01 1.31
N TYR A 35 -13.59 0.11 2.45
CA TYR A 35 -14.71 -0.73 2.86
C TYR A 35 -15.79 0.05 3.62
N SER A 36 -15.76 1.38 3.58
CA SER A 36 -16.73 2.26 4.24
C SER A 36 -18.18 2.07 3.77
N ASP A 37 -18.36 1.45 2.61
CA ASP A 37 -19.64 1.10 2.01
C ASP A 37 -20.18 -0.28 2.44
N LEU A 38 -19.41 -1.04 3.24
CA LEU A 38 -19.77 -2.40 3.64
C LEU A 38 -20.25 -2.44 5.09
N ASP A 39 -21.35 -3.16 5.30
CA ASP A 39 -21.76 -3.57 6.65
C ASP A 39 -20.97 -4.81 7.09
N LEU A 40 -19.93 -4.60 7.90
CA LEU A 40 -19.08 -5.67 8.43
C LEU A 40 -19.74 -6.48 9.56
N ALA A 41 -20.88 -6.05 10.09
CA ALA A 41 -21.66 -6.87 11.02
C ALA A 41 -22.35 -8.05 10.29
N SER A 42 -22.62 -7.90 8.98
CA SER A 42 -23.21 -8.94 8.16
C SER A 42 -22.18 -9.96 7.62
N ALA A 43 -22.59 -11.21 7.45
CA ALA A 43 -21.75 -12.21 6.78
C ALA A 43 -21.43 -11.82 5.32
N ASP A 44 -22.35 -11.14 4.63
CA ASP A 44 -22.16 -10.73 3.24
C ASP A 44 -21.13 -9.60 3.10
N GLY A 45 -21.20 -8.56 3.95
CA GLY A 45 -20.22 -7.47 3.95
C GLY A 45 -18.81 -7.94 4.30
N ARG A 46 -18.66 -8.86 5.26
CA ARG A 46 -17.37 -9.50 5.56
C ARG A 46 -16.81 -10.26 4.36
N ARG A 47 -17.65 -11.03 3.66
CA ARG A 47 -17.25 -11.74 2.43
C ARG A 47 -16.82 -10.79 1.32
N LYS A 48 -17.55 -9.69 1.12
CA LYS A 48 -17.21 -8.64 0.15
C LYS A 48 -15.86 -8.01 0.46
N LEU A 49 -15.59 -7.69 1.73
CA LEU A 49 -14.29 -7.15 2.13
C LEU A 49 -13.16 -8.15 1.86
N THR A 50 -13.31 -9.41 2.28
CA THR A 50 -12.31 -10.45 2.00
C THR A 50 -12.04 -10.62 0.51
N ALA A 51 -13.07 -10.52 -0.34
CA ALA A 51 -12.91 -10.57 -1.79
C ALA A 51 -12.13 -9.35 -2.34
N ARG A 52 -12.35 -8.15 -1.78
CA ARG A 52 -11.59 -6.95 -2.13
C ARG A 52 -10.13 -7.05 -1.72
N VAL A 53 -9.85 -7.53 -0.51
CA VAL A 53 -8.48 -7.79 -0.04
C VAL A 53 -7.77 -8.76 -0.97
N LYS A 54 -8.41 -9.87 -1.35
CA LYS A 54 -7.85 -10.82 -2.31
C LYS A 54 -7.49 -10.17 -3.65
N ARG A 55 -8.34 -9.24 -4.14
CA ARG A 55 -8.05 -8.47 -5.36
C ARG A 55 -6.85 -7.55 -5.16
N ALA A 56 -6.79 -6.81 -4.06
CA ALA A 56 -5.66 -5.95 -3.75
C ALA A 56 -4.35 -6.74 -3.64
N SER A 57 -4.37 -7.94 -3.05
CA SER A 57 -3.19 -8.84 -3.05
C SER A 57 -2.74 -9.22 -4.46
N HIS A 58 -3.66 -9.33 -5.42
CA HIS A 58 -3.32 -9.55 -6.82
C HIS A 58 -2.64 -8.32 -7.44
N GLU A 59 -3.14 -7.13 -7.15
CA GLU A 59 -2.62 -5.85 -7.68
C GLU A 59 -1.23 -5.51 -7.12
N VAL A 60 -1.02 -5.77 -5.82
CA VAL A 60 0.26 -5.60 -5.15
C VAL A 60 1.34 -6.50 -5.78
N CYS A 61 0.98 -7.73 -6.15
CA CYS A 61 1.90 -8.70 -6.75
C CYS A 61 2.08 -8.56 -8.27
N GLY A 62 1.68 -7.42 -8.86
CA GLY A 62 1.85 -7.15 -10.30
C GLY A 62 0.85 -7.87 -11.21
N GLY A 63 -0.22 -8.46 -10.66
CA GLY A 63 -1.22 -9.21 -11.41
C GLY A 63 -0.74 -10.59 -11.89
N ARG A 64 -1.62 -11.34 -12.55
CA ARG A 64 -1.20 -12.58 -13.23
C ARG A 64 -0.52 -12.20 -14.53
N SER A 65 0.74 -12.62 -14.73
CA SER A 65 1.42 -12.48 -16.02
C SER A 65 0.55 -13.08 -17.12
N THR A 66 0.23 -12.29 -18.14
CA THR A 66 -0.63 -12.67 -19.27
C THR A 66 0.14 -13.41 -20.36
N VAL A 67 1.48 -13.39 -20.31
CA VAL A 67 2.37 -14.06 -21.27
C VAL A 67 3.05 -15.21 -20.53
N ARG A 68 2.87 -16.44 -21.05
CA ARG A 68 3.39 -17.74 -20.56
C ARG A 68 4.46 -17.60 -19.43
N PRO A 69 4.02 -17.55 -18.16
CA PRO A 69 4.97 -17.43 -17.07
C PRO A 69 5.75 -18.72 -16.89
N ASN A 70 7.02 -18.60 -16.49
CA ASN A 70 7.83 -19.74 -16.08
C ASN A 70 7.45 -20.20 -14.66
N LEU A 71 7.92 -21.38 -14.25
CA LEU A 71 7.59 -21.95 -12.93
C LEU A 71 8.01 -21.03 -11.77
N SER A 72 9.19 -20.41 -11.87
CA SER A 72 9.72 -19.51 -10.84
C SER A 72 8.85 -18.27 -10.67
N GLU A 73 8.35 -17.69 -11.76
CA GLU A 73 7.42 -16.55 -11.73
C GLU A 73 6.09 -16.94 -11.07
N ILE A 74 5.56 -18.13 -11.37
CA ILE A 74 4.34 -18.64 -10.74
C ILE A 74 4.54 -18.80 -9.23
N LEU A 75 5.68 -19.37 -8.81
CA LEU A 75 6.00 -19.57 -7.40
C LEU A 75 6.17 -18.22 -6.68
N ALA A 76 6.94 -17.29 -7.25
CA ALA A 76 7.13 -15.94 -6.71
C ALA A 76 5.80 -15.20 -6.54
N TYR A 77 4.92 -15.26 -7.55
CA TYR A 77 3.59 -14.66 -7.48
C TYR A 77 2.70 -15.31 -6.39
N ARG A 78 2.77 -16.63 -6.22
CA ARG A 78 2.03 -17.33 -5.16
C ARG A 78 2.51 -16.94 -3.78
N GLU A 79 3.82 -16.86 -3.58
CA GLU A 79 4.41 -16.46 -2.30
C GLU A 79 4.05 -15.01 -1.97
N CYS A 80 4.22 -14.10 -2.94
CA CYS A 80 3.81 -12.70 -2.80
C CYS A 80 2.34 -12.58 -2.38
N ARG A 81 1.43 -13.32 -3.04
CA ARG A 81 0.01 -13.27 -2.70
C ARG A 81 -0.26 -13.82 -1.31
N ALA A 82 0.45 -14.87 -0.89
CA ALA A 82 0.32 -15.42 0.45
C ALA A 82 0.81 -14.42 1.51
N ALA A 83 1.96 -13.79 1.28
CA ALA A 83 2.48 -12.73 2.14
C ALA A 83 1.51 -11.54 2.26
N ALA A 84 0.97 -11.08 1.13
CA ALA A 84 -0.01 -9.99 1.09
C ALA A 84 -1.33 -10.33 1.80
N MET A 85 -1.76 -11.59 1.76
CA MET A 85 -2.93 -12.01 2.55
C MET A 85 -2.60 -12.06 4.04
N ARG A 86 -1.44 -12.61 4.43
CA ARG A 86 -0.98 -12.65 5.82
C ARG A 86 -0.84 -11.25 6.43
N SER A 87 -0.45 -10.25 5.64
CA SER A 87 -0.39 -8.86 6.12
C SER A 87 -1.77 -8.30 6.47
N ALA A 88 -2.82 -8.75 5.77
CA ALA A 88 -4.19 -8.27 5.91
C ALA A 88 -5.02 -9.07 6.94
N GLU A 89 -4.66 -10.32 7.22
CA GLU A 89 -5.34 -11.19 8.19
C GLU A 89 -5.57 -10.56 9.58
N PRO A 90 -4.57 -9.95 10.26
CA PRO A 90 -4.80 -9.34 11.57
C PRO A 90 -5.76 -8.15 11.50
N GLN A 91 -5.72 -7.39 10.40
CA GLN A 91 -6.64 -6.28 10.17
C GLN A 91 -8.07 -6.81 9.99
N LEU A 92 -8.27 -7.83 9.15
CA LEU A 92 -9.57 -8.49 8.98
C LEU A 92 -10.11 -9.06 10.30
N ALA A 93 -9.26 -9.72 11.09
CA ALA A 93 -9.66 -10.26 12.39
C ALA A 93 -10.11 -9.15 13.37
N SER A 94 -9.39 -8.02 13.39
CA SER A 94 -9.77 -6.85 14.21
C SER A 94 -11.10 -6.23 13.75
N LEU A 95 -11.36 -6.18 12.44
CA LEU A 95 -12.59 -5.63 11.89
C LEU A 95 -13.80 -6.55 12.12
N PHE A 96 -13.60 -7.87 12.06
CA PHE A 96 -14.70 -8.84 12.21
C PHE A 96 -15.05 -9.15 13.67
N SER A 97 -14.15 -8.82 14.61
CA SER A 97 -14.42 -8.91 16.05
C SER A 97 -15.18 -7.68 16.59
N GLY A 98 -15.21 -6.58 15.85
CA GLY A 98 -15.95 -5.37 16.20
C GLY A 98 -17.37 -5.33 15.58
N GLN A 99 -18.40 -5.15 16.41
CA GLN A 99 -19.78 -4.87 15.96
C GLN A 99 -19.96 -3.40 15.56
N LYS A 100 -19.30 -2.94 14.48
CA LYS A 100 -19.45 -1.55 14.00
C LYS A 100 -19.62 -1.49 12.48
N LEU A 101 -20.44 -0.53 12.03
CA LEU A 101 -20.43 -0.04 10.66
C LEU A 101 -19.01 0.44 10.30
N ALA A 102 -18.68 0.40 9.00
CA ALA A 102 -17.35 0.69 8.47
C ALA A 102 -16.94 2.17 8.59
N ASP A 103 -16.66 2.60 9.81
CA ASP A 103 -16.02 3.90 10.13
C ASP A 103 -14.53 3.73 10.44
N GLY A 104 -14.00 2.50 10.42
CA GLY A 104 -12.58 2.22 10.47
C GLY A 104 -11.95 2.56 9.13
N GLY A 105 -10.86 3.33 9.10
CA GLY A 105 -10.18 3.74 7.87
C GLY A 105 -9.71 2.60 6.96
N PRO A 106 -9.09 2.91 5.81
CA PRO A 106 -8.75 1.92 4.79
C PRO A 106 -7.88 0.76 5.30
N LEU A 107 -8.09 -0.43 4.74
CA LEU A 107 -7.32 -1.63 5.05
C LEU A 107 -6.03 -1.65 4.21
N HIS A 108 -4.89 -1.95 4.82
CA HIS A 108 -3.59 -1.91 4.17
C HIS A 108 -3.16 -3.31 3.73
N VAL A 109 -2.94 -3.50 2.44
CA VAL A 109 -2.44 -4.76 1.88
C VAL A 109 -1.04 -4.53 1.32
N ALA A 110 -0.04 -5.30 1.79
CA ALA A 110 1.36 -5.12 1.42
C ALA A 110 2.02 -6.48 1.18
N ALA A 111 2.83 -6.59 0.11
CA ALA A 111 3.69 -7.76 -0.11
C ALA A 111 5.10 -7.40 0.38
N ASN A 112 5.42 -7.82 1.61
CA ASN A 112 6.76 -7.78 2.18
C ASN A 112 7.19 -9.20 2.57
#